data_AF-A0A929DLN7-F1
#
_entry.id   AF-A0A929DLN7-F1
#
_cell.length_a   1.000
_cell.length_b   1.000
_cell.length_c   1.000
_cell.angle_alpha   90.00
_cell.angle_beta   90.00
_cell.angle_gamma   90.00
#
_symmetry.space_group_name_H-M   'P 1'
#
loop_
_entity.id
_entity.type
_entity.pdbx_description
1 polymer ?
#
loop_
_entity_poly.entity_id
_entity_poly.type
_entity_poly.pdbx_seq_one_letter_code
_entity_poly.pdbx_strand_id
1 'polypeptide(L)'
;MKKFISIPQSVFLFGLLFHNSGLFSQPNFSKEELTQLKIVSGINYTFKNYTNEIWPNYDLSKEPYIVYLPDKWALYINTQNTVKDFERYPPEWPDLGTQALIHKGTYKDLVGQFEFDFQIDSISTFAMGLPGNLVFSFDNPSYMLFSTTIHEGFHQYQRKYFGEIPWAREENYPILDKENTALASLEMQILKDAMVEIHAGNSNELVELIKQFVAVRLFRWEHSDNFVRKYEQGQEINEGTARYVEMKAVDCFLNLNCEQTGNLLLTDLAKDMANISMPELLIDDMEARLTGISVSPEDMPRNRIYPVGATLGYIMDELNINWKEKFQTAGYDVSFAQLLNEYFDMDADHQEVYLDKAKVKYRYQEILAQGSDLIDNYFSSYIKAKDEFDRQQGIQVEIDLPNNGILRFRSTKSRKWIVENGKIILCLNYNLYSLKSMINNNLVLEIHNKALSDENDWEQKRKKVVFFIRNFSELIINDTPLSLTKDIEKSFDKIELAGEDFKFEAESKGDINIYNNIIKIDLR
;
A
#
# COMPACT_ATOMS: atom_id res chain seq x y z
N MET A 1 44.73 -1.43 84.98
CA MET A 1 43.47 -2.13 84.65
C MET A 1 43.32 -2.21 83.14
N LYS A 2 43.56 -3.39 82.57
CA LYS A 2 43.18 -3.82 81.22
C LYS A 2 42.64 -5.24 81.40
N LYS A 3 41.41 -5.53 80.96
CA LYS A 3 40.81 -6.87 81.05
C LYS A 3 40.51 -7.40 79.65
N PHE A 4 40.89 -8.67 79.47
CA PHE A 4 40.67 -9.58 78.35
C PHE A 4 39.29 -10.28 78.44
N ILE A 5 39.01 -11.12 77.42
CA ILE A 5 38.04 -12.26 77.34
C ILE A 5 36.71 -11.85 76.65
N SER A 6 36.10 -12.55 75.67
CA SER A 6 36.36 -13.78 74.88
C SER A 6 35.43 -13.83 73.65
N ILE A 7 35.80 -14.60 72.63
CA ILE A 7 35.03 -14.96 71.42
C ILE A 7 34.02 -16.09 71.70
N PRO A 8 32.86 -16.16 71.02
CA PRO A 8 32.24 -17.43 70.67
C PRO A 8 32.21 -17.66 69.15
N GLN A 9 32.61 -18.87 68.77
CA GLN A 9 32.48 -19.45 67.43
C GLN A 9 31.00 -19.71 67.12
N SER A 10 30.53 -19.31 65.95
CA SER A 10 29.27 -19.79 65.37
C SER A 10 29.54 -20.24 63.94
N VAL A 11 29.26 -21.52 63.73
CA VAL A 11 29.45 -22.28 62.50
C VAL A 11 28.47 -21.77 61.44
N PHE A 12 28.99 -21.19 60.35
CA PHE A 12 28.23 -20.88 59.15
C PHE A 12 28.19 -22.12 58.24
N LEU A 13 27.02 -22.74 58.11
CA LEU A 13 26.75 -23.79 57.15
C LEU A 13 26.48 -23.13 55.78
N PHE A 14 27.46 -23.17 54.88
CA PHE A 14 27.29 -22.75 53.48
C PHE A 14 26.54 -23.85 52.72
N GLY A 15 25.24 -23.66 52.52
CA GLY A 15 24.44 -24.44 51.58
C GLY A 15 24.74 -23.99 50.15
N LEU A 16 25.61 -24.74 49.46
CA LEU A 16 25.79 -24.67 48.01
C LEU A 16 24.50 -25.19 47.33
N LEU A 17 23.55 -24.30 47.08
CA LEU A 17 22.52 -24.51 46.06
C LEU A 17 23.16 -24.32 44.69
N PHE A 18 23.69 -25.41 44.13
CA PHE A 18 23.94 -25.49 42.70
C PHE A 18 22.60 -25.32 41.98
N HIS A 19 22.31 -24.11 41.51
CA HIS A 19 21.37 -23.92 40.43
C HIS A 19 21.96 -24.65 39.22
N ASN A 20 21.43 -25.83 38.93
CA ASN A 20 21.52 -26.45 37.62
C ASN A 20 20.80 -25.53 36.63
N SER A 21 21.46 -24.45 36.20
CA SER A 21 21.17 -23.80 34.93
C SER A 21 21.55 -24.81 33.86
N GLY A 22 20.63 -25.73 33.56
CA GLY A 22 20.70 -26.51 32.35
C GLY A 22 20.94 -25.54 31.21
N LEU A 23 22.13 -25.63 30.62
CA LEU A 23 22.49 -24.98 29.37
C LEU A 23 21.57 -25.56 28.29
N PHE A 24 20.31 -25.11 28.27
CA PHE A 24 19.50 -25.19 27.08
C PHE A 24 20.19 -24.27 26.07
N SER A 25 20.84 -24.86 25.08
CA SER A 25 21.30 -24.11 23.91
C SER A 25 20.06 -23.45 23.33
N GLN A 26 19.96 -22.13 23.48
CA GLN A 26 18.89 -21.37 22.84
C GLN A 26 18.87 -21.74 21.35
N PRO A 27 17.69 -21.91 20.73
CA PRO A 27 17.61 -22.18 19.31
C PRO A 27 18.40 -21.12 18.54
N ASN A 28 19.25 -21.55 17.61
CA ASN A 28 20.03 -20.62 16.81
C ASN A 28 19.14 -20.05 15.70
N PHE A 29 18.42 -18.98 16.01
CA PHE A 29 17.58 -18.28 15.04
C PHE A 29 18.44 -17.50 14.04
N SER A 30 18.05 -17.56 12.76
CA SER A 30 18.55 -16.62 11.77
C SER A 30 18.08 -15.19 12.07
N LYS A 31 18.72 -14.19 11.46
CA LYS A 31 18.36 -12.78 11.65
C LYS A 31 16.91 -12.52 11.21
N GLU A 32 16.50 -13.18 10.13
CA GLU A 32 15.14 -13.16 9.57
C GLU A 32 14.11 -13.65 10.59
N GLU A 33 14.37 -14.82 11.20
CA GLU A 33 13.49 -15.43 12.20
C GLU A 33 13.37 -14.56 13.44
N LEU A 34 14.51 -14.10 13.97
CA LEU A 34 14.51 -13.24 15.14
C LEU A 34 13.76 -11.93 14.86
N THR A 35 13.92 -11.33 13.67
CA THR A 35 13.20 -10.12 13.27
C THR A 35 11.69 -10.35 13.29
N GLN A 36 11.18 -11.40 12.63
CA GLN A 36 9.75 -11.69 12.65
C GLN A 36 9.20 -11.95 14.06
N LEU A 37 9.92 -12.70 14.89
CA LEU A 37 9.52 -12.95 16.28
C LEU A 37 9.46 -11.64 17.10
N LYS A 38 10.44 -10.75 16.94
CA LYS A 38 10.43 -9.41 17.54
C LYS A 38 9.17 -8.65 17.17
N ILE A 39 8.82 -8.63 15.88
CA ILE A 39 7.68 -7.88 15.38
C ILE A 39 6.35 -8.41 15.93
N VAL A 40 6.15 -9.74 15.93
CA VAL A 40 4.93 -10.34 16.50
C VAL A 40 4.78 -9.97 17.98
N SER A 41 5.87 -10.06 18.74
CA SER A 41 5.88 -9.63 20.15
C SER A 41 5.56 -8.13 20.27
N GLY A 42 6.24 -7.29 19.47
CA GLY A 42 6.03 -5.84 19.42
C GLY A 42 4.57 -5.46 19.16
N ILE A 43 3.95 -6.02 18.13
CA ILE A 43 2.55 -5.77 17.77
C ILE A 43 1.64 -6.14 18.95
N ASN A 44 1.79 -7.35 19.47
CA ASN A 44 0.93 -7.84 20.54
C ASN A 44 1.02 -6.98 21.81
N TYR A 45 2.23 -6.60 22.26
CA TYR A 45 2.38 -5.74 23.43
C TYR A 45 1.90 -4.31 23.16
N THR A 46 2.14 -3.77 21.97
CA THR A 46 1.68 -2.43 21.59
C THR A 46 0.16 -2.35 21.66
N PHE A 47 -0.56 -3.27 21.01
CA PHE A 47 -2.02 -3.26 21.02
C PHE A 47 -2.60 -3.54 22.41
N LYS A 48 -2.01 -4.43 23.20
CA LYS A 48 -2.46 -4.66 24.59
C LYS A 48 -2.49 -3.41 25.45
N ASN A 49 -1.55 -2.49 25.23
CA ASN A 49 -1.42 -1.28 26.03
C ASN A 49 -2.08 -0.05 25.38
N TYR A 50 -2.18 0.00 24.05
CA TYR A 50 -2.52 1.22 23.31
C TYR A 50 -3.62 1.06 22.25
N THR A 51 -4.38 -0.05 22.24
CA THR A 51 -5.46 -0.31 21.24
C THR A 51 -6.31 0.93 20.91
N ASN A 52 -6.90 1.56 21.93
CA ASN A 52 -7.83 2.68 21.71
C ASN A 52 -7.12 3.98 21.29
N GLU A 53 -5.83 4.12 21.61
CA GLU A 53 -5.03 5.25 21.17
C GLU A 53 -4.69 5.12 19.67
N ILE A 54 -4.38 3.89 19.22
CA ILE A 54 -4.13 3.58 17.81
C ILE A 54 -5.42 3.73 17.01
N TRP A 55 -6.39 2.86 17.25
CA TRP A 55 -7.72 2.95 16.64
C TRP A 55 -8.76 2.21 17.48
N PRO A 56 -9.89 2.86 17.85
CA PRO A 56 -10.92 2.23 18.66
C PRO A 56 -11.40 0.89 18.10
N ASN A 57 -11.38 -0.16 18.93
CA ASN A 57 -11.81 -1.51 18.59
C ASN A 57 -10.98 -2.26 17.52
N TYR A 58 -9.87 -1.70 17.04
CA TYR A 58 -8.91 -2.43 16.19
C TYR A 58 -7.79 -2.99 17.07
N ASP A 59 -7.78 -4.31 17.29
CA ASP A 59 -6.90 -4.94 18.27
C ASP A 59 -6.19 -6.19 17.72
N LEU A 60 -4.99 -6.00 17.18
CA LEU A 60 -4.13 -7.10 16.71
C LEU A 60 -3.53 -7.96 17.84
N SER A 61 -3.78 -7.65 19.12
CA SER A 61 -3.46 -8.58 20.22
C SER A 61 -4.57 -9.63 20.45
N LYS A 62 -5.71 -9.47 19.77
CA LYS A 62 -6.87 -10.37 19.87
C LYS A 62 -7.28 -10.99 18.54
N GLU A 63 -7.17 -10.25 17.45
CA GLU A 63 -7.54 -10.74 16.12
C GLU A 63 -6.52 -11.78 15.63
N PRO A 64 -6.95 -12.94 15.11
CA PRO A 64 -6.03 -13.94 14.56
C PRO A 64 -5.40 -13.50 13.25
N TYR A 65 -4.08 -13.71 13.11
CA TYR A 65 -3.29 -13.41 11.91
C TYR A 65 -2.15 -14.39 11.69
N ILE A 66 -1.65 -14.51 10.46
CA ILE A 66 -0.50 -15.34 10.12
C ILE A 66 0.71 -14.47 9.86
N VAL A 67 1.84 -14.85 10.45
CA VAL A 67 3.16 -14.36 10.08
C VAL A 67 4.01 -15.54 9.63
N TYR A 68 4.67 -15.47 8.48
CA TYR A 68 5.40 -16.61 7.93
C TYR A 68 6.75 -16.22 7.31
N LEU A 69 7.67 -17.18 7.33
CA LEU A 69 8.88 -17.16 6.53
C LEU A 69 8.74 -18.19 5.40
N PRO A 70 8.78 -17.76 4.12
CA PRO A 70 8.67 -18.68 2.99
C PRO A 70 9.59 -19.90 3.15
N ASP A 71 9.02 -21.08 2.89
CA ASP A 71 9.65 -22.40 2.95
C ASP A 71 10.21 -22.84 4.32
N LYS A 72 10.07 -22.02 5.38
CA LYS A 72 10.58 -22.33 6.72
C LYS A 72 9.47 -22.64 7.72
N TRP A 73 8.55 -21.71 7.93
CA TRP A 73 7.44 -21.88 8.87
C TRP A 73 6.36 -20.82 8.69
N ALA A 74 5.17 -21.11 9.21
CA ALA A 74 4.09 -20.15 9.43
C ALA A 74 3.66 -20.16 10.90
N LEU A 75 3.48 -18.99 11.50
CA LEU A 75 2.93 -18.80 12.83
C LEU A 75 1.50 -18.32 12.72
N TYR A 76 0.58 -19.02 13.37
CA TYR A 76 -0.80 -18.58 13.52
C TYR A 76 -0.99 -17.97 14.92
N ILE A 77 -1.18 -16.65 14.95
CA ILE A 77 -1.16 -15.81 16.15
C ILE A 77 -2.58 -15.58 16.68
N ASN A 78 -2.72 -15.44 18.01
CA ASN A 78 -3.98 -15.15 18.72
C ASN A 78 -5.09 -16.19 18.52
N THR A 79 -4.77 -17.38 18.03
CA THR A 79 -5.76 -18.46 17.90
C THR A 79 -6.01 -19.16 19.23
N GLN A 80 -7.28 -19.46 19.51
CA GLN A 80 -7.70 -20.29 20.64
C GLN A 80 -8.01 -21.74 20.20
N ASN A 81 -8.12 -21.97 18.90
CA ASN A 81 -8.52 -23.25 18.35
C ASN A 81 -7.30 -24.02 17.84
N THR A 82 -7.32 -25.33 18.01
CA THR A 82 -6.41 -26.22 17.28
C THR A 82 -6.73 -26.15 15.81
N VAL A 83 -5.71 -26.01 14.98
CA VAL A 83 -5.84 -25.94 13.53
C VAL A 83 -5.13 -27.14 12.92
N LYS A 84 -5.72 -27.69 11.85
CA LYS A 84 -5.08 -28.80 11.13
C LYS A 84 -3.69 -28.40 10.61
N ASP A 85 -2.73 -29.30 10.77
CA ASP A 85 -1.34 -29.14 10.32
C ASP A 85 -0.51 -28.10 11.11
N PHE A 86 -1.10 -27.49 12.15
CA PHE A 86 -0.38 -26.63 13.09
C PHE A 86 -0.11 -27.36 14.41
N GLU A 87 1.10 -27.21 14.94
CA GLU A 87 1.49 -27.71 16.25
C GLU A 87 1.63 -26.55 17.25
N ARG A 88 1.77 -26.89 18.54
CA ARG A 88 1.95 -25.88 19.60
C ARG A 88 3.26 -25.12 19.37
N TYR A 89 3.23 -23.80 19.57
CA TYR A 89 4.44 -22.97 19.55
C TYR A 89 5.51 -23.54 20.50
N PRO A 90 6.77 -23.69 20.05
CA PRO A 90 7.76 -24.42 20.84
C PRO A 90 8.06 -23.69 22.15
N PRO A 91 8.02 -24.38 23.31
CA PRO A 91 8.20 -23.75 24.62
C PRO A 91 9.61 -23.17 24.84
N GLU A 92 10.59 -23.60 24.05
CA GLU A 92 11.96 -23.09 24.06
C GLU A 92 12.16 -21.84 23.17
N TRP A 93 11.16 -21.46 22.37
CA TRP A 93 11.20 -20.23 21.59
C TRP A 93 10.89 -19.01 22.49
N PRO A 94 11.35 -17.81 22.10
CA PRO A 94 11.08 -16.59 22.87
C PRO A 94 9.59 -16.31 23.07
N ASP A 95 9.23 -15.72 24.20
CA ASP A 95 7.83 -15.37 24.49
C ASP A 95 7.33 -14.25 23.56
N LEU A 96 6.26 -14.54 22.83
CA LEU A 96 5.55 -13.59 21.96
C LEU A 96 4.51 -12.76 22.74
N GLY A 97 4.28 -13.07 24.02
CA GLY A 97 3.25 -12.49 24.86
C GLY A 97 1.83 -12.89 24.45
N THR A 98 1.66 -13.88 23.57
CA THR A 98 0.35 -14.34 23.09
C THR A 98 0.39 -15.82 22.73
N GLN A 99 -0.80 -16.41 22.54
CA GLN A 99 -0.92 -17.77 22.03
C GLN A 99 -0.55 -17.82 20.55
N ALA A 100 0.26 -18.80 20.20
CA ALA A 100 0.66 -19.07 18.83
C ALA A 100 0.65 -20.56 18.56
N LEU A 101 0.38 -20.92 17.31
CA LEU A 101 0.66 -22.24 16.75
C LEU A 101 1.69 -22.10 15.63
N ILE A 102 2.43 -23.16 15.33
CA ILE A 102 3.44 -23.18 14.27
C ILE A 102 3.16 -24.30 13.26
N HIS A 103 3.35 -24.00 11.98
CA HIS A 103 3.49 -24.98 10.91
C HIS A 103 4.94 -24.92 10.41
N LYS A 104 5.61 -26.06 10.30
CA LYS A 104 6.99 -26.15 9.80
C LYS A 104 7.00 -26.47 8.31
N GLY A 105 7.84 -25.78 7.55
CA GLY A 105 7.91 -25.84 6.10
C GLY A 105 6.94 -24.87 5.41
N THR A 106 6.76 -25.08 4.11
CA THR A 106 5.82 -24.31 3.29
C THR A 106 4.38 -24.64 3.67
N TYR A 107 3.61 -23.63 4.08
CA TYR A 107 2.18 -23.79 4.37
C TYR A 107 1.32 -23.39 3.16
N LYS A 108 0.70 -24.38 2.51
CA LYS A 108 -0.19 -24.20 1.35
C LYS A 108 0.48 -23.34 0.25
N ASP A 109 -0.19 -22.28 -0.19
CA ASP A 109 0.17 -21.34 -1.26
C ASP A 109 0.80 -20.03 -0.75
N LEU A 110 1.19 -19.98 0.53
CA LEU A 110 1.95 -18.85 1.10
C LEU A 110 3.38 -18.79 0.54
N VAL A 111 3.51 -18.23 -0.66
CA VAL A 111 4.79 -18.04 -1.37
C VAL A 111 5.09 -16.56 -1.66
N GLY A 112 4.15 -15.67 -1.36
CA GLY A 112 4.19 -14.24 -1.67
C GLY A 112 4.66 -13.37 -0.50
N GLN A 113 4.37 -12.06 -0.60
CA GLN A 113 4.61 -11.08 0.46
C GLN A 113 3.42 -10.96 1.43
N PHE A 114 2.20 -10.96 0.88
CA PHE A 114 0.95 -10.74 1.60
C PHE A 114 -0.15 -11.57 0.96
N GLU A 115 -1.08 -12.04 1.78
CA GLU A 115 -2.33 -12.62 1.33
C GLU A 115 -3.49 -12.19 2.23
N PHE A 116 -4.58 -11.72 1.63
CA PHE A 116 -5.78 -11.31 2.36
C PHE A 116 -6.83 -12.41 2.29
N ASP A 117 -7.66 -12.48 3.33
CA ASP A 117 -8.76 -13.42 3.44
C ASP A 117 -8.32 -14.90 3.23
N PHE A 118 -7.07 -15.16 3.63
CA PHE A 118 -6.46 -16.47 3.60
C PHE A 118 -7.22 -17.41 4.55
N GLN A 119 -7.62 -18.56 4.03
CA GLN A 119 -8.49 -19.48 4.77
C GLN A 119 -7.66 -20.50 5.55
N ILE A 120 -7.79 -20.45 6.87
CA ILE A 120 -7.38 -21.52 7.79
C ILE A 120 -8.65 -22.17 8.36
N ASP A 121 -8.91 -23.41 7.96
CA ASP A 121 -10.13 -24.14 8.28
C ASP A 121 -11.40 -23.31 7.92
N SER A 122 -12.12 -22.79 8.91
CA SER A 122 -13.30 -21.92 8.70
C SER A 122 -13.06 -20.45 9.07
N ILE A 123 -11.80 -20.05 9.27
CA ILE A 123 -11.41 -18.69 9.68
C ILE A 123 -10.70 -18.00 8.52
N SER A 124 -11.19 -16.80 8.18
CA SER A 124 -10.56 -15.88 7.25
C SER A 124 -9.59 -14.98 7.98
N THR A 125 -8.33 -14.97 7.57
CA THR A 125 -7.27 -14.18 8.20
C THR A 125 -6.36 -13.53 7.16
N PHE A 126 -5.51 -12.58 7.55
CA PHE A 126 -4.45 -12.09 6.69
C PHE A 126 -3.14 -12.81 6.99
N ALA A 127 -2.32 -12.99 5.95
CA ALA A 127 -1.02 -13.60 6.03
C ALA A 127 0.05 -12.61 5.58
N MET A 128 1.09 -12.47 6.40
CA MET A 128 2.21 -11.57 6.17
C MET A 128 3.52 -12.35 6.19
N GLY A 129 4.24 -12.34 5.08
CA GLY A 129 5.53 -12.98 5.00
C GLY A 129 6.37 -12.35 3.92
N LEU A 130 7.37 -11.56 4.30
CA LEU A 130 8.28 -11.00 3.31
C LEU A 130 9.47 -11.93 3.05
N PRO A 131 9.83 -12.19 1.78
CA PRO A 131 11.07 -12.89 1.43
C PRO A 131 12.29 -12.23 2.07
N GLY A 132 13.19 -13.03 2.65
CA GLY A 132 14.33 -12.50 3.41
C GLY A 132 15.21 -11.54 2.61
N ASN A 133 15.45 -11.82 1.33
CA ASN A 133 16.20 -10.94 0.43
C ASN A 133 15.55 -9.56 0.24
N LEU A 134 14.22 -9.48 0.32
CA LEU A 134 13.49 -8.24 0.24
C LEU A 134 13.48 -7.51 1.58
N VAL A 135 13.15 -8.21 2.68
CA VAL A 135 13.16 -7.66 4.05
C VAL A 135 14.47 -6.96 4.36
N PHE A 136 15.59 -7.61 4.07
CA PHE A 136 16.91 -7.09 4.40
C PHE A 136 17.50 -6.19 3.30
N SER A 137 16.70 -5.81 2.30
CA SER A 137 17.05 -4.74 1.36
C SER A 137 16.64 -3.34 1.85
N PHE A 138 15.81 -3.28 2.91
CA PHE A 138 15.41 -2.02 3.55
C PHE A 138 16.42 -1.60 4.62
N ASP A 139 16.56 -0.28 4.83
CA ASP A 139 17.47 0.27 5.84
C ASP A 139 17.08 -0.14 7.26
N ASN A 140 15.77 -0.20 7.55
CA ASN A 140 15.23 -0.71 8.81
C ASN A 140 14.19 -1.82 8.59
N PRO A 141 14.63 -3.09 8.50
CA PRO A 141 13.74 -4.23 8.29
C PRO A 141 12.69 -4.42 9.39
N SER A 142 13.06 -4.16 10.65
CA SER A 142 12.18 -4.31 11.80
C SER A 142 11.03 -3.30 11.75
N TYR A 143 11.33 -2.04 11.46
CA TYR A 143 10.32 -1.00 11.24
C TYR A 143 9.40 -1.36 10.08
N MET A 144 9.96 -1.63 8.90
CA MET A 144 9.17 -1.92 7.69
C MET A 144 8.19 -3.07 7.89
N LEU A 145 8.63 -4.18 8.47
CA LEU A 145 7.76 -5.33 8.70
C LEU A 145 6.71 -5.05 9.79
N PHE A 146 7.09 -4.41 10.91
CA PHE A 146 6.16 -4.03 11.97
C PHE A 146 5.04 -3.16 11.43
N SER A 147 5.44 -2.12 10.70
CA SER A 147 4.56 -1.09 10.20
C SER A 147 3.63 -1.65 9.11
N THR A 148 4.17 -2.38 8.14
CA THR A 148 3.37 -2.98 7.05
C THR A 148 2.41 -4.05 7.58
N THR A 149 2.81 -4.88 8.54
CA THR A 149 1.90 -5.91 9.12
C THR A 149 0.65 -5.25 9.73
N ILE A 150 0.82 -4.10 10.39
CA ILE A 150 -0.27 -3.33 10.98
C ILE A 150 -1.13 -2.67 9.90
N HIS A 151 -0.51 -2.03 8.91
CA HIS A 151 -1.20 -1.42 7.76
C HIS A 151 -2.13 -2.42 7.08
N GLU A 152 -1.60 -3.59 6.69
CA GLU A 152 -2.39 -4.60 5.99
C GLU A 152 -3.46 -5.26 6.87
N GLY A 153 -3.15 -5.47 8.15
CA GLY A 153 -4.14 -5.93 9.13
C GLY A 153 -5.29 -4.93 9.29
N PHE A 154 -5.01 -3.63 9.17
CA PHE A 154 -6.04 -2.60 9.26
C PHE A 154 -6.96 -2.58 8.04
N HIS A 155 -6.47 -2.89 6.83
CA HIS A 155 -7.35 -3.08 5.68
C HIS A 155 -8.38 -4.20 5.90
N GLN A 156 -8.01 -5.29 6.60
CA GLN A 156 -8.99 -6.31 6.99
C GLN A 156 -10.04 -5.76 7.96
N TYR A 157 -9.62 -4.93 8.92
CA TYR A 157 -10.53 -4.24 9.84
C TYR A 157 -11.49 -3.30 9.07
N GLN A 158 -10.98 -2.48 8.15
CA GLN A 158 -11.78 -1.60 7.32
C GLN A 158 -12.84 -2.36 6.53
N ARG A 159 -12.49 -3.48 5.87
CA ARG A 159 -13.45 -4.31 5.12
C ARG A 159 -14.62 -4.80 5.98
N LYS A 160 -14.40 -5.03 7.28
CA LYS A 160 -15.40 -5.58 8.20
C LYS A 160 -16.22 -4.52 8.92
N TYR A 161 -15.61 -3.37 9.21
CA TYR A 161 -16.18 -2.40 10.17
C TYR A 161 -16.39 -1.00 9.61
N PHE A 162 -15.85 -0.68 8.43
CA PHE A 162 -16.10 0.62 7.80
C PHE A 162 -17.37 0.57 6.97
N GLY A 163 -18.03 1.72 6.84
CA GLY A 163 -19.07 1.95 5.85
C GLY A 163 -18.54 1.87 4.41
N GLU A 164 -19.38 2.19 3.44
CA GLU A 164 -18.96 2.22 2.03
C GLU A 164 -17.85 3.26 1.83
N ILE A 165 -16.64 2.81 1.48
CA ILE A 165 -15.53 3.71 1.16
C ILE A 165 -15.68 4.17 -0.30
N PRO A 166 -15.66 5.50 -0.57
CA PRO A 166 -15.70 6.02 -1.92
C PRO A 166 -14.66 5.36 -2.83
N TRP A 167 -15.11 4.71 -3.89
CA TRP A 167 -14.22 4.09 -4.86
C TRP A 167 -14.22 4.82 -6.19
N ALA A 168 -13.02 4.99 -6.73
CA ALA A 168 -12.76 5.58 -8.03
C ALA A 168 -11.45 5.00 -8.59
N ARG A 169 -11.36 4.89 -9.92
CA ARG A 169 -10.18 4.32 -10.60
C ARG A 169 -9.04 5.31 -10.58
N GLU A 170 -7.92 4.94 -9.97
CA GLU A 170 -6.69 5.75 -9.90
C GLU A 170 -6.24 6.27 -11.26
N GLU A 171 -6.35 5.47 -12.31
CA GLU A 171 -5.88 5.88 -13.64
C GLU A 171 -6.64 7.11 -14.20
N ASN A 172 -7.84 7.42 -13.70
CA ASN A 172 -8.61 8.58 -14.13
C ASN A 172 -8.15 9.90 -13.47
N TYR A 173 -7.18 9.84 -12.55
CA TYR A 173 -6.69 11.03 -11.88
C TYR A 173 -6.03 12.00 -12.88
N PRO A 174 -6.33 13.32 -12.83
CA PRO A 174 -5.84 14.29 -13.81
C PRO A 174 -4.38 14.68 -13.56
N ILE A 175 -3.45 13.75 -13.79
CA ILE A 175 -2.02 13.96 -13.52
C ILE A 175 -1.34 14.97 -14.45
N LEU A 176 -2.03 15.41 -15.51
CA LEU A 176 -1.56 16.43 -16.45
C LEU A 176 -2.20 17.80 -16.20
N ASP A 177 -3.04 17.94 -15.17
CA ASP A 177 -3.60 19.22 -14.76
C ASP A 177 -2.58 20.00 -13.91
N LYS A 178 -2.08 21.09 -14.49
CA LYS A 178 -1.04 21.95 -13.92
C LYS A 178 -1.51 22.65 -12.64
N GLU A 179 -2.74 23.14 -12.61
CA GLU A 179 -3.27 23.88 -11.45
C GLU A 179 -3.60 22.92 -10.30
N ASN A 180 -4.25 21.79 -10.59
CA ASN A 180 -4.50 20.76 -9.57
C ASN A 180 -3.19 20.24 -8.96
N THR A 181 -2.18 19.96 -9.80
CA THR A 181 -0.85 19.51 -9.33
C THR A 181 -0.18 20.56 -8.46
N ALA A 182 -0.21 21.83 -8.86
CA ALA A 182 0.40 22.92 -8.10
C ALA A 182 -0.28 23.12 -6.73
N LEU A 183 -1.62 23.10 -6.69
CA LEU A 183 -2.37 23.25 -5.44
C LEU A 183 -2.20 22.03 -4.52
N ALA A 184 -2.17 20.81 -5.05
CA ALA A 184 -1.87 19.61 -4.25
C ALA A 184 -0.43 19.63 -3.70
N SER A 185 0.52 20.17 -4.46
CA SER A 185 1.90 20.37 -3.99
C SER A 185 1.97 21.43 -2.88
N LEU A 186 1.21 22.51 -3.01
CA LEU A 186 1.07 23.53 -1.97
C LEU A 186 0.50 22.93 -0.68
N GLU A 187 -0.52 22.08 -0.76
CA GLU A 187 -1.05 21.35 0.40
C GLU A 187 0.03 20.52 1.11
N MET A 188 0.83 19.76 0.35
CA MET A 188 1.91 18.94 0.94
C MET A 188 2.94 19.79 1.66
N GLN A 189 3.33 20.94 1.10
CA GLN A 189 4.28 21.85 1.76
C GLN A 189 3.70 22.41 3.07
N ILE A 190 2.42 22.79 3.08
CA ILE A 190 1.74 23.26 4.28
C ILE A 190 1.70 22.16 5.35
N LEU A 191 1.34 20.93 4.97
CA LEU A 191 1.27 19.81 5.91
C LEU A 191 2.65 19.40 6.42
N LYS A 192 3.69 19.50 5.60
CA LYS A 192 5.08 19.29 6.02
C LYS A 192 5.48 20.27 7.12
N ASP A 193 5.22 21.56 6.90
CA ASP A 193 5.48 22.59 7.92
C ASP A 193 4.61 22.37 9.17
N ALA A 194 3.37 21.92 9.01
CA ALA A 194 2.51 21.60 10.16
C ALA A 194 3.11 20.49 11.04
N MET A 195 3.74 19.48 10.43
CA MET A 195 4.44 18.43 11.18
C MET A 195 5.68 18.96 11.90
N VAL A 196 6.40 19.93 11.33
CA VAL A 196 7.50 20.63 12.01
C VAL A 196 6.98 21.37 13.25
N GLU A 197 5.85 22.07 13.14
CA GLU A 197 5.26 22.81 14.27
C GLU A 197 4.67 21.87 15.34
N ILE A 198 4.12 20.71 14.96
CA ILE A 198 3.74 19.64 15.90
C ILE A 198 4.97 19.17 16.68
N HIS A 199 6.07 18.87 15.99
CA HIS A 199 7.30 18.44 16.65
C HIS A 199 7.87 19.51 17.59
N ALA A 200 7.76 20.79 17.21
CA ALA A 200 8.18 21.93 18.03
C ALA A 200 7.22 22.28 19.18
N GLY A 201 6.01 21.71 19.20
CA GLY A 201 4.96 22.05 20.18
C GLY A 201 4.38 23.46 20.00
N ASN A 202 4.39 24.01 18.79
CA ASN A 202 3.91 25.36 18.49
C ASN A 202 2.46 25.35 17.96
N SER A 203 1.51 25.21 18.87
CA SER A 203 0.09 25.07 18.53
C SER A 203 -0.49 26.27 17.76
N ASN A 204 0.05 27.49 17.96
CA ASN A 204 -0.48 28.69 17.28
C ASN A 204 -0.13 28.71 15.78
N GLU A 205 1.12 28.42 15.42
CA GLU A 205 1.51 28.34 14.01
C GLU A 205 0.87 27.12 13.34
N LEU A 206 0.77 25.99 14.05
CA LEU A 206 0.03 24.82 13.57
C LEU A 206 -1.38 25.21 13.13
N VAL A 207 -2.15 25.89 13.98
CA VAL A 207 -3.52 26.32 13.65
C VAL A 207 -3.56 27.20 12.39
N GLU A 208 -2.64 28.16 12.26
CA GLU A 208 -2.59 29.01 11.06
C GLU A 208 -2.23 28.22 9.79
N LEU A 209 -1.37 27.20 9.88
CA LEU A 209 -1.04 26.30 8.78
C LEU A 209 -2.24 25.43 8.40
N ILE A 210 -2.98 24.88 9.36
CA ILE A 210 -4.12 24.01 9.05
C ILE A 210 -5.24 24.80 8.36
N LYS A 211 -5.51 26.04 8.77
CA LYS A 211 -6.47 26.90 8.07
C LYS A 211 -6.06 27.20 6.62
N GLN A 212 -4.75 27.40 6.37
CA GLN A 212 -4.21 27.51 5.02
C GLN A 212 -4.43 26.24 4.20
N PHE A 213 -4.13 25.06 4.78
CA PHE A 213 -4.38 23.78 4.13
C PHE A 213 -5.85 23.61 3.76
N VAL A 214 -6.77 23.85 4.69
CA VAL A 214 -8.22 23.71 4.47
C VAL A 214 -8.68 24.64 3.34
N ALA A 215 -8.25 25.90 3.36
CA ALA A 215 -8.59 26.85 2.30
C ALA A 215 -8.09 26.41 0.91
N VAL A 216 -6.83 25.97 0.81
CA VAL A 216 -6.25 25.45 -0.45
C VAL A 216 -7.02 24.22 -0.93
N ARG A 217 -7.29 23.27 -0.02
CA ARG A 217 -7.96 22.01 -0.34
C ARG A 217 -9.39 22.22 -0.83
N LEU A 218 -10.17 23.04 -0.14
CA LEU A 218 -11.56 23.31 -0.52
C LEU A 218 -11.63 24.06 -1.85
N PHE A 219 -10.79 25.08 -2.04
CA PHE A 219 -10.68 25.79 -3.32
C PHE A 219 -10.33 24.81 -4.45
N ARG A 220 -9.31 23.96 -4.26
CA ARG A 220 -8.89 22.98 -5.27
C ARG A 220 -10.00 22.01 -5.62
N TRP A 221 -10.68 21.44 -4.62
CA TRP A 221 -11.76 20.49 -4.85
C TRP A 221 -12.98 21.11 -5.53
N GLU A 222 -13.29 22.38 -5.27
CA GLU A 222 -14.39 23.09 -5.95
C GLU A 222 -14.07 23.42 -7.41
N HIS A 223 -12.79 23.69 -7.72
CA HIS A 223 -12.34 24.09 -9.06
C HIS A 223 -11.78 22.94 -9.91
N SER A 224 -11.72 21.72 -9.35
CA SER A 224 -11.27 20.52 -10.05
C SER A 224 -12.45 19.67 -10.53
N ASP A 225 -12.17 18.66 -11.36
CA ASP A 225 -13.15 17.62 -11.68
C ASP A 225 -13.66 16.96 -10.38
N ASN A 226 -14.98 16.76 -10.26
CA ASN A 226 -15.62 16.10 -9.10
C ASN A 226 -14.98 14.72 -8.77
N PHE A 227 -14.38 14.07 -9.76
CA PHE A 227 -13.56 12.87 -9.60
C PHE A 227 -12.48 13.05 -8.53
N VAL A 228 -11.75 14.18 -8.53
CA VAL A 228 -10.59 14.42 -7.66
C VAL A 228 -11.00 14.33 -6.20
N ARG A 229 -12.06 15.05 -5.81
CA ARG A 229 -12.58 15.01 -4.44
C ARG A 229 -13.00 13.60 -4.04
N LYS A 230 -13.82 12.95 -4.87
CA LYS A 230 -14.35 11.60 -4.59
C LYS A 230 -13.21 10.59 -4.42
N TYR A 231 -12.23 10.63 -5.32
CA TYR A 231 -11.09 9.72 -5.32
C TYR A 231 -10.20 9.95 -4.10
N GLU A 232 -9.79 11.19 -3.85
CA GLU A 232 -8.89 11.50 -2.72
C GLU A 232 -9.54 11.20 -1.37
N GLN A 233 -10.80 11.56 -1.18
CA GLN A 233 -11.55 11.22 0.03
C GLN A 233 -11.56 9.70 0.27
N GLY A 234 -11.84 8.92 -0.78
CA GLY A 234 -11.82 7.46 -0.72
C GLY A 234 -10.45 6.90 -0.36
N GLN A 235 -9.39 7.42 -0.97
CA GLN A 235 -8.01 7.00 -0.68
C GLN A 235 -7.53 7.47 0.69
N GLU A 236 -7.94 8.64 1.18
CA GLU A 236 -7.64 9.12 2.53
C GLU A 236 -8.33 8.23 3.58
N ILE A 237 -9.59 7.84 3.36
CA ILE A 237 -10.28 6.89 4.23
C ILE A 237 -9.60 5.51 4.15
N ASN A 238 -9.26 5.02 2.97
CA ASN A 238 -8.68 3.68 2.80
C ASN A 238 -7.19 3.63 3.20
N GLU A 239 -6.33 4.22 2.39
CA GLU A 239 -4.87 4.16 2.53
C GLU A 239 -4.34 5.17 3.56
N GLY A 240 -4.95 6.36 3.64
CA GLY A 240 -4.54 7.41 4.57
C GLY A 240 -4.74 7.01 6.04
N THR A 241 -5.90 6.44 6.39
CA THR A 241 -6.13 5.96 7.76
C THR A 241 -5.33 4.69 8.09
N ALA A 242 -5.08 3.82 7.11
CA ALA A 242 -4.18 2.68 7.31
C ALA A 242 -2.74 3.13 7.59
N ARG A 243 -2.25 4.13 6.85
CA ARG A 243 -0.95 4.77 7.10
C ARG A 243 -0.91 5.49 8.46
N TYR A 244 -1.99 6.18 8.85
CA TYR A 244 -2.12 6.76 10.19
C TYR A 244 -1.99 5.68 11.27
N VAL A 245 -2.74 4.57 11.16
CA VAL A 245 -2.75 3.49 12.14
C VAL A 245 -1.39 2.80 12.26
N GLU A 246 -0.74 2.54 11.13
CA GLU A 246 0.65 2.07 11.07
C GLU A 246 1.57 2.98 11.90
N MET A 247 1.54 4.27 11.60
CA MET A 247 2.40 5.28 12.19
C MET A 247 2.12 5.48 13.68
N LYS A 248 0.84 5.53 14.06
CA LYS A 248 0.42 5.67 15.45
C LYS A 248 0.79 4.45 16.27
N ALA A 249 0.76 3.25 15.71
CA ALA A 249 1.23 2.07 16.41
C ALA A 249 2.75 2.10 16.66
N VAL A 250 3.55 2.63 15.72
CA VAL A 250 4.99 2.83 15.93
C VAL A 250 5.23 3.85 17.06
N ASP A 251 4.52 4.97 17.06
CA ASP A 251 4.54 5.96 18.15
C ASP A 251 4.25 5.33 19.51
N CYS A 252 3.16 4.56 19.61
CA CYS A 252 2.77 3.87 20.82
C CYS A 252 3.81 2.82 21.26
N PHE A 253 4.43 2.12 20.31
CA PHE A 253 5.52 1.17 20.61
C PHE A 253 6.75 1.87 21.19
N LEU A 254 7.15 3.00 20.61
CA LEU A 254 8.31 3.77 21.11
C LEU A 254 8.07 4.32 22.53
N ASN A 255 6.81 4.58 22.88
CA ASN A 255 6.41 4.99 24.23
C ASN A 255 6.24 3.81 25.21
N LEU A 256 6.33 2.56 24.75
CA LEU A 256 6.23 1.38 25.61
C LEU A 256 7.48 1.22 26.48
N ASN A 257 7.29 1.00 27.78
CA ASN A 257 8.38 0.67 28.69
C ASN A 257 8.86 -0.78 28.52
N CYS A 258 9.61 -1.02 27.45
CA CYS A 258 10.05 -2.36 27.04
C CYS A 258 10.92 -3.05 28.11
N GLU A 259 11.75 -2.29 28.84
CA GLU A 259 12.62 -2.83 29.90
C GLU A 259 11.82 -3.46 31.05
N GLN A 260 10.71 -2.84 31.45
CA GLN A 260 9.86 -3.34 32.55
C GLN A 260 9.11 -4.62 32.20
N THR A 261 9.00 -4.97 30.92
CA THR A 261 8.33 -6.20 30.48
C THR A 261 9.15 -7.45 30.76
N GLY A 262 10.48 -7.32 30.90
CA GLY A 262 11.40 -8.45 30.96
C GLY A 262 11.50 -9.26 29.65
N ASN A 263 10.87 -8.81 28.57
CA ASN A 263 10.87 -9.49 27.28
C ASN A 263 12.05 -8.99 26.42
N LEU A 264 13.00 -9.90 26.15
CA LEU A 264 14.21 -9.59 25.37
C LEU A 264 13.90 -9.21 23.92
N LEU A 265 12.86 -9.79 23.31
CA LEU A 265 12.46 -9.45 21.95
C LEU A 265 12.04 -7.97 21.85
N LEU A 266 11.25 -7.49 22.81
CA LEU A 266 10.80 -6.09 22.85
C LEU A 266 11.97 -5.14 23.05
N THR A 267 12.86 -5.47 23.99
CA THR A 267 14.07 -4.66 24.25
C THR A 267 14.94 -4.55 23.01
N ASP A 268 15.10 -5.64 22.25
CA ASP A 268 15.89 -5.60 21.01
C ASP A 268 15.15 -4.91 19.86
N LEU A 269 13.82 -5.04 19.76
CA LEU A 269 13.03 -4.28 18.79
C LEU A 269 13.10 -2.77 19.06
N ALA A 270 13.05 -2.36 20.32
CA ALA A 270 13.20 -0.96 20.71
C ALA A 270 14.56 -0.38 20.28
N LYS A 271 15.64 -1.18 20.37
CA LYS A 271 16.95 -0.79 19.84
C LYS A 271 16.95 -0.65 18.32
N ASP A 272 16.29 -1.57 17.61
CA ASP A 272 16.17 -1.52 16.15
C ASP A 272 15.41 -0.24 15.70
N MET A 273 14.52 0.30 16.53
CA MET A 273 13.69 1.47 16.24
C MET A 273 14.12 2.77 16.96
N ALA A 274 15.23 2.77 17.69
CA ALA A 274 15.59 3.85 18.63
C ALA A 274 15.80 5.23 17.99
N ASN A 275 16.08 5.29 16.68
CA ASN A 275 16.30 6.54 15.94
C ASN A 275 15.09 6.98 15.11
N ILE A 276 13.91 6.40 15.37
CA ILE A 276 12.69 6.73 14.66
C ILE A 276 11.93 7.83 15.41
N SER A 277 11.49 8.84 14.67
CA SER A 277 10.60 9.90 15.14
C SER A 277 9.43 10.03 14.16
N MET A 278 8.20 10.05 14.68
CA MET A 278 7.01 10.05 13.82
C MET A 278 6.85 11.32 12.98
N PRO A 279 7.02 12.53 13.53
CA PRO A 279 7.04 13.74 12.72
C PRO A 279 8.11 13.71 11.63
N GLU A 280 9.32 13.25 11.95
CA GLU A 280 10.42 13.17 10.97
C GLU A 280 10.10 12.17 9.86
N LEU A 281 9.58 10.98 10.19
CA LEU A 281 9.17 9.99 9.18
C LEU A 281 8.11 10.52 8.22
N LEU A 282 7.12 11.27 8.73
CA LEU A 282 6.07 11.87 7.91
C LEU A 282 6.61 12.98 7.01
N ILE A 283 7.52 13.81 7.54
CA ILE A 283 8.24 14.83 6.77
C ILE A 283 9.04 14.17 5.65
N ASP A 284 9.86 13.16 5.98
CA ASP A 284 10.69 12.43 5.02
C ASP A 284 9.83 11.74 3.93
N ASP A 285 8.69 11.15 4.30
CA ASP A 285 7.76 10.52 3.34
C ASP A 285 7.16 11.57 2.40
N MET A 286 6.76 12.75 2.89
CA MET A 286 6.32 13.85 2.03
C MET A 286 7.43 14.34 1.10
N GLU A 287 8.64 14.54 1.62
CA GLU A 287 9.78 14.98 0.82
C GLU A 287 10.14 13.96 -0.27
N ALA A 288 10.03 12.67 0.02
CA ALA A 288 10.24 11.60 -0.95
C ALA A 288 9.21 11.57 -2.09
N ARG A 289 8.05 12.26 -1.96
CA ARG A 289 7.05 12.42 -3.04
C ARG A 289 7.14 13.76 -3.76
N LEU A 290 7.98 14.68 -3.27
CA LEU A 290 8.23 15.96 -3.91
C LEU A 290 9.49 15.87 -4.78
N THR A 291 9.37 16.31 -6.03
CA THR A 291 10.53 16.62 -6.87
C THR A 291 10.78 18.11 -6.77
N GLY A 292 11.64 18.52 -5.82
CA GLY A 292 11.83 19.92 -5.45
C GLY A 292 10.64 20.44 -4.64
N ILE A 293 9.87 21.40 -5.17
CA ILE A 293 8.69 21.94 -4.48
C ILE A 293 7.34 21.50 -5.09
N SER A 294 7.35 20.58 -6.06
CA SER A 294 6.14 20.05 -6.71
C SER A 294 6.11 18.53 -6.68
N VAL A 295 4.91 17.96 -6.61
CA VAL A 295 4.67 16.52 -6.76
C VAL A 295 4.84 16.13 -8.23
N SER A 296 5.42 14.95 -8.46
CA SER A 296 5.55 14.37 -9.81
C SER A 296 4.21 13.80 -10.31
N PRO A 297 3.94 13.77 -11.63
CA PRO A 297 2.72 13.15 -12.16
C PRO A 297 2.50 11.70 -11.70
N GLU A 298 3.57 10.96 -11.44
CA GLU A 298 3.53 9.57 -10.96
C GLU A 298 3.05 9.45 -9.51
N ASP A 299 3.41 10.40 -8.66
CA ASP A 299 3.06 10.38 -7.24
C ASP A 299 1.71 11.05 -6.95
N MET A 300 1.19 11.84 -7.90
CA MET A 300 -0.05 12.61 -7.78
C MET A 300 -1.30 11.79 -7.42
N PRO A 301 -1.56 10.60 -8.01
CA PRO A 301 -2.77 9.85 -7.70
C PRO A 301 -2.69 9.20 -6.32
N ARG A 302 -1.67 8.37 -6.06
CA ARG A 302 -1.68 7.46 -4.90
C ARG A 302 -0.61 7.75 -3.88
N ASN A 303 0.66 7.84 -4.29
CA ASN A 303 1.78 7.81 -3.36
C ASN A 303 1.80 9.00 -2.39
N ARG A 304 1.36 10.19 -2.81
CA ARG A 304 1.25 11.34 -1.90
C ARG A 304 0.13 11.20 -0.86
N ILE A 305 -0.90 10.40 -1.12
CA ILE A 305 -2.08 10.32 -0.23
C ILE A 305 -1.71 9.64 1.09
N TYR A 306 -0.77 8.70 1.08
CA TYR A 306 -0.28 8.02 2.28
C TYR A 306 0.18 9.02 3.37
N PRO A 307 1.23 9.85 3.14
CA PRO A 307 1.66 10.80 4.17
C PRO A 307 0.66 11.92 4.43
N VAL A 308 -0.13 12.33 3.43
CA VAL A 308 -1.17 13.35 3.61
C VAL A 308 -2.26 12.87 4.56
N GLY A 309 -2.87 11.72 4.30
CA GLY A 309 -3.92 11.17 5.15
C GLY A 309 -3.43 10.85 6.56
N ALA A 310 -2.21 10.32 6.69
CA ALA A 310 -1.61 10.06 7.99
C ALA A 310 -1.38 11.34 8.80
N THR A 311 -0.79 12.37 8.17
CA THR A 311 -0.56 13.67 8.81
C THR A 311 -1.87 14.32 9.26
N LEU A 312 -2.91 14.26 8.43
CA LEU A 312 -4.22 14.78 8.81
C LEU A 312 -4.80 14.05 10.02
N GLY A 313 -4.62 12.73 10.12
CA GLY A 313 -4.98 11.96 11.31
C GLY A 313 -4.25 12.43 12.57
N TYR A 314 -2.93 12.67 12.49
CA TYR A 314 -2.15 13.21 13.62
C TYR A 314 -2.58 14.63 14.01
N ILE A 315 -2.85 15.49 13.03
CA ILE A 315 -3.37 16.84 13.26
C ILE A 315 -4.71 16.78 14.00
N MET A 316 -5.60 15.87 13.60
CA MET A 316 -6.90 15.71 14.27
C MET A 316 -6.74 15.28 15.72
N ASP A 317 -5.79 14.38 16.02
CA ASP A 317 -5.48 13.98 17.40
C ASP A 317 -4.92 15.14 18.21
N GLU A 318 -3.96 15.90 17.65
CA GLU A 318 -3.35 17.07 18.30
C GLU A 318 -4.41 18.14 18.63
N LEU A 319 -5.38 18.35 17.74
CA LEU A 319 -6.51 19.26 17.95
C LEU A 319 -7.63 18.68 18.83
N ASN A 320 -7.47 17.44 19.32
CA ASN A 320 -8.45 16.69 20.10
C ASN A 320 -9.83 16.56 19.43
N ILE A 321 -9.85 16.40 18.10
CA ILE A 321 -11.07 16.21 17.32
C ILE A 321 -11.45 14.72 17.36
N ASN A 322 -12.69 14.38 17.72
CA ASN A 322 -13.15 12.99 17.62
C ASN A 322 -13.51 12.63 16.16
N TRP A 323 -12.51 12.20 15.39
CA TRP A 323 -12.62 11.97 13.95
C TRP A 323 -12.75 10.49 13.55
N LYS A 324 -12.15 9.57 14.31
CA LYS A 324 -12.03 8.14 13.94
C LYS A 324 -13.39 7.47 13.76
N GLU A 325 -14.34 7.71 14.67
CA GLU A 325 -15.71 7.15 14.57
C GLU A 325 -16.47 7.70 13.35
N LYS A 326 -16.27 8.98 13.03
CA LYS A 326 -16.86 9.58 11.83
C LYS A 326 -16.32 8.90 10.58
N PHE A 327 -15.00 8.76 10.45
CA PHE A 327 -14.37 8.09 9.30
C PHE A 327 -14.80 6.62 9.16
N GLN A 328 -14.97 5.92 10.27
CA GLN A 328 -15.44 4.53 10.26
C GLN A 328 -16.88 4.40 9.73
N THR A 329 -17.74 5.40 9.93
CA THR A 329 -19.19 5.29 9.66
C THR A 329 -19.68 6.07 8.44
N ALA A 330 -18.95 7.09 7.97
CA ALA A 330 -19.57 8.19 7.22
C ALA A 330 -19.59 8.11 5.69
N GLY A 331 -18.96 7.09 5.09
CA GLY A 331 -18.93 6.94 3.63
C GLY A 331 -18.55 8.21 2.86
N TYR A 332 -19.39 8.64 1.90
CA TYR A 332 -19.12 9.80 1.03
C TYR A 332 -19.25 11.18 1.70
N ASP A 333 -19.77 11.26 2.93
CA ASP A 333 -20.13 12.56 3.52
C ASP A 333 -19.05 13.17 4.42
N VAL A 334 -17.95 12.46 4.68
CA VAL A 334 -16.87 12.92 5.58
C VAL A 334 -15.52 12.97 4.91
N SER A 335 -14.82 14.09 5.11
CA SER A 335 -13.42 14.28 4.75
C SER A 335 -12.69 15.05 5.86
N PHE A 336 -11.36 14.94 5.90
CA PHE A 336 -10.55 15.70 6.86
C PHE A 336 -10.74 17.20 6.68
N ALA A 337 -10.77 17.67 5.43
CA ALA A 337 -10.94 19.08 5.10
C ALA A 337 -12.27 19.64 5.63
N GLN A 338 -13.38 18.91 5.49
CA GLN A 338 -14.69 19.32 6.01
C GLN A 338 -14.68 19.38 7.54
N LEU A 339 -14.17 18.34 8.21
CA LEU A 339 -14.11 18.31 9.67
C LEU A 339 -13.25 19.45 10.25
N LEU A 340 -12.12 19.76 9.61
CA LEU A 340 -11.29 20.90 10.00
C LEU A 340 -11.97 22.24 9.70
N ASN A 341 -12.64 22.38 8.56
CA ASN A 341 -13.38 23.60 8.23
C ASN A 341 -14.49 23.87 9.26
N GLU A 342 -15.23 22.83 9.66
CA GLU A 342 -16.25 22.90 10.71
C GLU A 342 -15.62 23.26 12.07
N TYR A 343 -14.49 22.65 12.42
CA TYR A 343 -13.81 22.91 13.69
C TYR A 343 -13.34 24.37 13.83
N PHE A 344 -12.84 24.96 12.74
CA PHE A 344 -12.37 26.35 12.72
C PHE A 344 -13.45 27.38 12.36
N ASP A 345 -14.68 26.95 12.06
CA ASP A 345 -15.80 27.80 11.64
C ASP A 345 -15.43 28.73 10.47
N MET A 346 -14.79 28.16 9.45
CA MET A 346 -14.32 28.93 8.29
C MET A 346 -15.43 29.06 7.23
N ASP A 347 -15.90 30.28 7.02
CA ASP A 347 -16.73 30.66 5.87
C ASP A 347 -15.90 30.97 4.61
N ALA A 348 -16.57 31.35 3.52
CA ALA A 348 -15.91 31.64 2.24
C ALA A 348 -14.92 32.82 2.32
N ASP A 349 -15.22 33.86 3.10
CA ASP A 349 -14.34 35.04 3.24
C ASP A 349 -13.05 34.64 3.99
N HIS A 350 -13.17 33.81 5.04
CA HIS A 350 -12.01 33.25 5.73
C HIS A 350 -11.18 32.36 4.78
N GLN A 351 -11.83 31.49 4.00
CA GLN A 351 -11.15 30.61 3.06
C GLN A 351 -10.35 31.41 2.01
N GLU A 352 -10.91 32.47 1.44
CA GLU A 352 -10.19 33.32 0.47
C GLU A 352 -8.93 33.95 1.09
N VAL A 353 -9.04 34.51 2.30
CA VAL A 353 -7.90 35.11 3.02
C VAL A 353 -6.79 34.10 3.28
N TYR A 354 -7.14 32.88 3.72
CA TYR A 354 -6.14 31.85 4.02
C TYR A 354 -5.54 31.23 2.75
N LEU A 355 -6.30 31.13 1.65
CA LEU A 355 -5.78 30.74 0.35
C LEU A 355 -4.72 31.73 -0.15
N ASP A 356 -4.99 33.02 -0.07
CA ASP A 356 -4.05 34.06 -0.50
C ASP A 356 -2.79 34.07 0.36
N LYS A 357 -2.93 33.95 1.69
CA LYS A 357 -1.80 33.78 2.61
C LYS A 357 -0.93 32.59 2.20
N ALA A 358 -1.52 31.44 1.93
CA ALA A 358 -0.81 30.24 1.51
C ALA A 358 -0.07 30.46 0.19
N LYS A 359 -0.76 31.01 -0.82
CA LYS A 359 -0.17 31.28 -2.15
C LYS A 359 1.04 32.21 -2.06
N VAL A 360 0.99 33.23 -1.18
CA VAL A 360 2.10 34.15 -0.95
C VAL A 360 3.23 33.47 -0.17
N LYS A 361 2.93 32.84 0.98
CA LYS A 361 3.93 32.21 1.87
C LYS A 361 4.77 31.17 1.13
N TYR A 362 4.14 30.33 0.32
CA TYR A 362 4.78 29.22 -0.39
C TYR A 362 5.11 29.52 -1.85
N ARG A 363 5.00 30.79 -2.28
CA ARG A 363 5.36 31.24 -3.63
C ARG A 363 4.68 30.38 -4.72
N TYR A 364 3.36 30.27 -4.66
CA TYR A 364 2.56 29.37 -5.51
C TYR A 364 2.90 29.43 -7.01
N GLN A 365 3.26 30.59 -7.55
CA GLN A 365 3.66 30.72 -8.95
C GLN A 365 4.89 29.88 -9.32
N GLU A 366 5.82 29.67 -8.38
CA GLU A 366 6.99 28.81 -8.59
C GLU A 366 6.64 27.34 -8.50
N ILE A 367 5.74 26.97 -7.58
CA ILE A 367 5.19 25.61 -7.51
C ILE A 367 4.49 25.29 -8.84
N LEU A 368 3.68 26.23 -9.36
CA LEU A 368 2.98 26.07 -10.63
C LEU A 368 3.93 25.95 -11.82
N ALA A 369 4.98 26.78 -11.87
CA ALA A 369 6.00 26.68 -12.92
C ALA A 369 6.72 25.34 -12.88
N GLN A 370 7.16 24.90 -11.70
CA GLN A 370 7.85 23.62 -11.55
C GLN A 370 6.94 22.42 -11.84
N GLY A 371 5.70 22.44 -11.38
CA GLY A 371 4.71 21.40 -11.72
C GLY A 371 4.45 21.34 -13.22
N SER A 372 4.38 22.50 -13.88
CA SER A 372 4.26 22.58 -15.34
C SER A 372 5.45 21.95 -16.05
N ASP A 373 6.68 22.24 -15.61
CA ASP A 373 7.90 21.64 -16.17
C ASP A 373 7.93 20.12 -15.98
N LEU A 374 7.52 19.60 -14.82
CA LEU A 374 7.44 18.17 -14.55
C LEU A 374 6.41 17.48 -15.46
N ILE A 375 5.23 18.08 -15.64
CA ILE A 375 4.17 17.57 -16.54
C ILE A 375 4.66 17.58 -17.99
N ASP A 376 5.28 18.66 -18.44
CA ASP A 376 5.78 18.79 -19.82
C ASP A 376 6.92 17.78 -20.09
N ASN A 377 7.79 17.54 -19.11
CA ASN A 377 8.83 16.51 -19.17
C ASN A 377 8.25 15.08 -19.17
N TYR A 378 7.23 14.81 -18.35
CA TYR A 378 6.51 13.55 -18.32
C TYR A 378 5.90 13.27 -19.70
N PHE A 379 5.16 14.23 -20.25
CA PHE A 379 4.48 14.07 -21.53
C PHE A 379 5.48 13.92 -22.68
N SER A 380 6.55 14.72 -22.71
CA SER A 380 7.63 14.58 -23.69
C SER A 380 8.28 13.20 -23.66
N SER A 381 8.43 12.62 -22.47
CA SER A 381 9.00 11.28 -22.30
C SER A 381 8.01 10.18 -22.70
N TYR A 382 6.71 10.37 -22.45
CA TYR A 382 5.66 9.54 -23.00
C TYR A 382 5.67 9.53 -24.53
N ILE A 383 5.79 10.68 -25.20
CA ILE A 383 5.84 10.75 -26.67
C ILE A 383 7.03 9.95 -27.21
N LYS A 384 8.20 10.05 -26.58
CA LYS A 384 9.37 9.24 -26.96
C LYS A 384 9.11 7.74 -26.77
N ALA A 385 8.49 7.34 -25.66
CA ALA A 385 8.13 5.95 -25.42
C ALA A 385 7.08 5.46 -26.43
N LYS A 386 6.11 6.29 -26.81
CA LYS A 386 5.10 5.97 -27.82
C LYS A 386 5.73 5.79 -29.20
N ASP A 387 6.65 6.67 -29.60
CA ASP A 387 7.43 6.54 -30.82
C ASP A 387 8.26 5.24 -30.85
N GLU A 388 8.85 4.85 -29.71
CA GLU A 388 9.56 3.58 -29.57
C GLU A 388 8.61 2.40 -29.74
N PHE A 389 7.46 2.44 -29.06
CA PHE A 389 6.43 1.41 -29.14
C PHE A 389 5.93 1.22 -30.59
N ASP A 390 5.66 2.32 -31.30
CA ASP A 390 5.13 2.30 -32.67
C ASP A 390 6.16 1.85 -33.72
N ARG A 391 7.46 1.92 -33.43
CA ARG A 391 8.53 1.47 -34.32
C ARG A 391 8.91 0.00 -34.13
N GLN A 392 8.26 -0.70 -33.21
CA GLN A 392 8.48 -2.13 -33.01
C GLN A 392 8.24 -2.91 -34.29
N GLN A 393 9.13 -3.87 -34.57
CA GLN A 393 9.02 -4.74 -35.73
C GLN A 393 8.05 -5.89 -35.44
N GLY A 394 7.27 -6.29 -36.44
CA GLY A 394 6.39 -7.45 -36.35
C GLY A 394 4.99 -7.18 -36.87
N ILE A 395 4.06 -8.06 -36.50
CA ILE A 395 2.63 -7.94 -36.72
C ILE A 395 2.04 -7.21 -35.52
N GLN A 396 1.30 -6.14 -35.75
CA GLN A 396 0.53 -5.44 -34.72
C GLN A 396 -0.74 -6.22 -34.42
N VAL A 397 -1.00 -6.53 -33.17
CA VAL A 397 -2.24 -7.15 -32.71
C VAL A 397 -3.03 -6.11 -31.94
N GLU A 398 -4.27 -5.86 -32.36
CA GLU A 398 -5.25 -5.00 -31.70
C GLU A 398 -6.43 -5.87 -31.26
N ILE A 399 -6.70 -5.92 -29.96
CA ILE A 399 -7.85 -6.63 -29.40
C ILE A 399 -8.75 -5.59 -28.77
N ASP A 400 -9.90 -5.34 -29.38
CA ASP A 400 -10.97 -4.49 -28.86
C ASP A 400 -12.04 -5.36 -28.22
N LEU A 401 -12.42 -5.05 -26.97
CA LEU A 401 -13.30 -5.90 -26.18
C LEU A 401 -14.10 -5.10 -25.12
N PRO A 402 -15.26 -5.63 -24.68
CA PRO A 402 -16.01 -5.03 -23.58
C PRO A 402 -15.18 -5.02 -22.29
N ASN A 403 -15.19 -3.90 -21.55
CA ASN A 403 -14.42 -3.74 -20.31
C ASN A 403 -15.17 -4.25 -19.06
N ASN A 404 -16.45 -4.64 -19.21
CA ASN A 404 -17.28 -5.11 -18.11
C ASN A 404 -16.95 -6.58 -17.77
N GLY A 405 -16.79 -6.87 -16.47
CA GLY A 405 -16.58 -8.24 -16.01
C GLY A 405 -15.19 -8.81 -16.31
N ILE A 406 -14.20 -7.96 -16.55
CA ILE A 406 -12.82 -8.40 -16.83
C ILE A 406 -11.92 -8.11 -15.64
N LEU A 407 -11.26 -9.16 -15.15
CA LEU A 407 -10.13 -9.04 -14.24
C LEU A 407 -8.86 -8.76 -15.04
N ARG A 408 -8.05 -7.84 -14.52
CA ARG A 408 -6.76 -7.48 -15.08
C ARG A 408 -5.65 -7.73 -14.08
N PHE A 409 -4.67 -8.54 -14.46
CA PHE A 409 -3.44 -8.77 -13.69
C PHE A 409 -2.24 -8.18 -14.45
N ARG A 410 -1.33 -7.52 -13.73
CA ARG A 410 -0.16 -6.87 -14.33
C ARG A 410 1.06 -7.00 -13.41
N SER A 411 2.19 -7.39 -13.99
CA SER A 411 3.51 -7.35 -13.36
C SER A 411 4.51 -6.68 -14.29
N THR A 412 5.20 -5.66 -13.81
CA THR A 412 6.22 -4.94 -14.57
C THR A 412 7.23 -4.28 -13.62
N LYS A 413 8.48 -4.15 -14.07
CA LYS A 413 9.49 -3.27 -13.48
C LYS A 413 9.67 -1.97 -14.28
N SER A 414 9.02 -1.89 -15.44
CA SER A 414 9.12 -0.78 -16.36
C SER A 414 8.14 0.32 -15.98
N ARG A 415 8.48 1.55 -16.37
CA ARG A 415 7.60 2.68 -16.20
C ARG A 415 6.29 2.49 -16.97
N LYS A 416 5.18 2.82 -16.32
CA LYS A 416 3.86 2.94 -16.94
C LYS A 416 3.59 4.42 -17.23
N TRP A 417 3.25 4.72 -18.46
CA TRP A 417 2.78 6.04 -18.87
C TRP A 417 1.26 6.03 -18.84
N ILE A 418 0.66 6.96 -18.11
CA ILE A 418 -0.77 7.14 -18.01
C ILE A 418 -1.04 8.53 -18.56
N VAL A 419 -1.83 8.63 -19.63
CA VAL A 419 -2.20 9.93 -20.22
C VAL A 419 -3.69 9.96 -20.52
N GLU A 420 -4.21 11.16 -20.76
CA GLU A 420 -5.63 11.39 -21.04
C GLU A 420 -6.56 10.81 -19.96
N ASN A 421 -6.20 11.00 -18.68
CA ASN A 421 -6.96 10.50 -17.53
C ASN A 421 -7.24 8.99 -17.64
N GLY A 422 -6.18 8.22 -17.93
CA GLY A 422 -6.24 6.76 -17.95
C GLY A 422 -6.86 6.16 -19.20
N LYS A 423 -7.29 6.99 -20.17
CA LYS A 423 -7.72 6.53 -21.49
C LYS A 423 -6.59 5.86 -22.23
N ILE A 424 -5.33 6.22 -21.98
CA ILE A 424 -4.17 5.55 -22.58
C ILE A 424 -3.18 5.16 -21.48
N ILE A 425 -2.78 3.89 -21.48
CA ILE A 425 -1.74 3.35 -20.63
C ILE A 425 -0.70 2.66 -21.50
N LEU A 426 0.53 3.18 -21.54
CA LEU A 426 1.64 2.58 -22.28
C LEU A 426 2.68 2.01 -21.32
N CYS A 427 3.15 0.80 -21.57
CA CYS A 427 4.28 0.20 -20.87
C CYS A 427 5.18 -0.49 -21.89
N LEU A 428 6.48 -0.19 -21.87
CA LEU A 428 7.42 -0.74 -22.83
C LEU A 428 7.86 -2.18 -22.52
N ASN A 429 7.58 -2.68 -21.31
CA ASN A 429 7.85 -4.07 -20.98
C ASN A 429 7.05 -4.51 -19.74
N TYR A 430 6.03 -5.33 -19.94
CA TYR A 430 5.38 -6.12 -18.89
C TYR A 430 6.07 -7.48 -18.76
N ASN A 431 6.36 -7.92 -17.53
CA ASN A 431 6.75 -9.31 -17.29
C ASN A 431 5.57 -10.25 -17.56
N LEU A 432 4.38 -9.84 -17.13
CA LEU A 432 3.10 -10.49 -17.38
C LEU A 432 1.99 -9.43 -17.41
N TYR A 433 1.18 -9.44 -18.45
CA TYR A 433 -0.09 -8.75 -18.54
C TYR A 433 -1.17 -9.80 -18.83
N SER A 434 -2.25 -9.82 -18.05
CA SER A 434 -3.34 -10.76 -18.25
C SER A 434 -4.71 -10.11 -18.11
N LEU A 435 -5.63 -10.48 -19.00
CA LEU A 435 -7.06 -10.23 -18.88
C LEU A 435 -7.81 -11.56 -18.80
N LYS A 436 -8.72 -11.69 -17.84
CA LYS A 436 -9.59 -12.86 -17.68
C LYS A 436 -11.01 -12.41 -17.46
N SER A 437 -11.96 -12.98 -18.17
CA SER A 437 -13.37 -12.70 -17.93
C SER A 437 -13.90 -13.45 -16.69
N MET A 438 -14.74 -12.76 -15.92
CA MET A 438 -15.52 -13.30 -14.81
C MET A 438 -16.89 -13.81 -15.25
N ILE A 439 -17.24 -13.57 -16.50
CA ILE A 439 -18.48 -14.00 -17.13
C ILE A 439 -18.12 -15.22 -17.98
N ASN A 440 -19.03 -16.21 -18.07
CA ASN A 440 -18.81 -17.51 -18.74
C ASN A 440 -18.59 -17.42 -20.28
N ASN A 441 -17.59 -16.68 -20.75
CA ASN A 441 -17.19 -16.54 -22.16
C ASN A 441 -15.73 -16.95 -22.40
N ASN A 442 -15.10 -17.58 -21.39
CA ASN A 442 -13.74 -18.14 -21.45
C ASN A 442 -12.68 -17.19 -22.04
N LEU A 443 -12.85 -15.86 -21.88
CA LEU A 443 -11.87 -14.90 -22.36
C LEU A 443 -10.61 -14.95 -21.50
N VAL A 444 -9.48 -15.24 -22.15
CA VAL A 444 -8.14 -15.22 -21.56
C VAL A 444 -7.19 -14.51 -22.52
N LEU A 445 -6.55 -13.45 -22.06
CA LEU A 445 -5.38 -12.85 -22.69
C LEU A 445 -4.22 -12.94 -21.71
N GLU A 446 -3.08 -13.45 -22.16
CA GLU A 446 -1.82 -13.48 -21.41
C GLU A 446 -0.70 -13.02 -22.34
N ILE A 447 0.10 -12.04 -21.90
CA ILE A 447 1.19 -11.43 -22.66
C ILE A 447 2.42 -11.35 -21.75
N HIS A 448 3.55 -11.87 -22.21
CA HIS A 448 4.77 -12.01 -21.42
C HIS A 448 5.93 -11.23 -22.03
N ASN A 449 6.69 -10.53 -21.20
CA ASN A 449 7.94 -9.83 -21.57
C ASN A 449 7.81 -8.92 -22.81
N LYS A 450 6.71 -8.16 -22.90
CA LYS A 450 6.39 -7.32 -24.06
C LYS A 450 5.95 -5.90 -23.70
N ALA A 451 6.16 -5.01 -24.66
CA ALA A 451 5.52 -3.70 -24.67
C ALA A 451 4.04 -3.82 -25.03
N LEU A 452 3.21 -2.97 -24.43
CA LEU A 452 1.76 -2.96 -24.62
C LEU A 452 1.18 -1.56 -24.41
N SER A 453 0.19 -1.22 -25.25
CA SER A 453 -0.67 -0.04 -25.08
C SER A 453 -2.10 -0.49 -24.75
N ASP A 454 -2.64 0.05 -23.66
CA ASP A 454 -3.98 -0.15 -23.15
C ASP A 454 -4.78 1.13 -23.44
N GLU A 455 -5.78 1.07 -24.32
CA GLU A 455 -6.72 2.16 -24.55
C GLU A 455 -8.05 1.85 -23.88
N ASN A 456 -8.61 2.80 -23.12
CA ASN A 456 -9.88 2.64 -22.41
C ASN A 456 -10.88 3.69 -22.89
N ASP A 457 -11.99 3.22 -23.47
CA ASP A 457 -13.16 4.05 -23.69
C ASP A 457 -14.13 3.84 -22.53
N TRP A 458 -14.08 4.73 -21.55
CA TRP A 458 -14.91 4.66 -20.35
C TRP A 458 -16.40 4.88 -20.63
N GLU A 459 -16.74 5.67 -21.66
CA GLU A 459 -18.11 5.99 -22.03
C GLU A 459 -18.78 4.79 -22.70
N GLN A 460 -18.09 4.17 -23.66
CA GLN A 460 -18.56 2.97 -24.36
C GLN A 460 -18.29 1.69 -23.57
N LYS A 461 -17.57 1.78 -22.45
CA LYS A 461 -17.12 0.64 -21.64
C LYS A 461 -16.34 -0.38 -22.48
N ARG A 462 -15.47 0.11 -23.35
CA ARG A 462 -14.60 -0.70 -24.21
C ARG A 462 -13.14 -0.56 -23.80
N LYS A 463 -12.36 -1.59 -24.10
CA LYS A 463 -10.92 -1.65 -23.91
C LYS A 463 -10.29 -2.14 -25.20
N LYS A 464 -9.24 -1.46 -25.66
CA LYS A 464 -8.38 -1.93 -26.74
C LYS A 464 -6.99 -2.19 -26.20
N VAL A 465 -6.47 -3.37 -26.50
CA VAL A 465 -5.11 -3.79 -26.15
C VAL A 465 -4.30 -3.90 -27.43
N VAL A 466 -3.18 -3.19 -27.51
CA VAL A 466 -2.29 -3.16 -28.67
C VAL A 466 -0.90 -3.64 -28.29
N PHE A 467 -0.35 -4.58 -29.06
CA PHE A 467 1.01 -5.10 -28.88
C PHE A 467 1.58 -5.63 -30.20
N PHE A 468 2.89 -5.91 -30.23
CA PHE A 468 3.59 -6.40 -31.43
C PHE A 468 4.13 -7.82 -31.22
N ILE A 469 3.98 -8.65 -32.25
CA ILE A 469 4.47 -10.03 -32.27
C ILE A 469 5.38 -10.24 -33.49
N ARG A 470 6.46 -10.99 -33.34
CA ARG A 470 7.34 -11.31 -34.48
C ARG A 470 6.76 -12.45 -35.30
N ASN A 471 6.27 -13.47 -34.60
CA ASN A 471 5.62 -14.64 -35.15
C ASN A 471 4.49 -15.05 -34.18
N PHE A 472 3.45 -15.68 -34.69
CA PHE A 472 2.49 -16.46 -33.90
C PHE A 472 2.53 -17.89 -34.45
N SER A 473 2.25 -18.86 -33.59
CA SER A 473 2.27 -20.28 -33.95
C SER A 473 0.92 -20.76 -34.47
N GLU A 474 -0.16 -20.13 -34.02
CA GLU A 474 -1.51 -20.67 -34.18
C GLU A 474 -2.56 -19.58 -34.27
N LEU A 475 -3.45 -19.70 -35.26
CA LEU A 475 -4.73 -18.98 -35.34
C LEU A 475 -5.82 -20.01 -35.66
N ILE A 476 -6.71 -20.23 -34.71
CA ILE A 476 -7.88 -21.10 -34.86
C ILE A 476 -9.13 -20.25 -34.76
N ILE A 477 -10.04 -20.40 -35.71
CA ILE A 477 -11.37 -19.79 -35.69
C ILE A 477 -12.40 -20.89 -35.80
N ASN A 478 -13.34 -20.96 -34.84
CA ASN A 478 -14.39 -21.98 -34.80
C ASN A 478 -13.81 -23.39 -35.03
N ASP A 479 -12.78 -23.73 -34.24
CA ASP A 479 -12.03 -25.00 -34.27
C ASP A 479 -11.37 -25.33 -35.63
N THR A 480 -11.21 -24.31 -36.51
CA THR A 480 -10.55 -24.44 -37.81
C THR A 480 -9.26 -23.63 -37.86
N PRO A 481 -8.09 -24.26 -38.04
CA PRO A 481 -6.81 -23.55 -38.22
C PRO A 481 -6.81 -22.69 -39.49
N LEU A 482 -6.28 -21.47 -39.39
CA LEU A 482 -6.15 -20.53 -40.51
C LEU A 482 -4.69 -20.15 -40.76
N SER A 483 -4.32 -20.07 -42.03
CA SER A 483 -3.01 -19.60 -42.49
C SER A 483 -3.09 -18.12 -42.88
N LEU A 484 -2.18 -17.28 -42.37
CA LEU A 484 -2.12 -15.83 -42.63
C LEU A 484 -1.52 -15.44 -43.98
N THR A 485 -1.74 -16.22 -45.02
CA THR A 485 -1.13 -15.95 -46.33
C THR A 485 -1.87 -14.88 -47.15
N LYS A 486 -3.01 -14.38 -46.66
CA LYS A 486 -3.85 -13.39 -47.33
C LYS A 486 -4.55 -12.50 -46.31
N ASP A 487 -5.06 -11.38 -46.78
CA ASP A 487 -6.00 -10.57 -46.00
C ASP A 487 -7.23 -11.43 -45.65
N ILE A 488 -7.66 -11.38 -44.39
CA ILE A 488 -8.75 -12.19 -43.86
C ILE A 488 -9.72 -11.26 -43.15
N GLU A 489 -11.00 -11.34 -43.51
CA GLU A 489 -12.10 -10.75 -42.76
C GLU A 489 -13.10 -11.86 -42.45
N LYS A 490 -13.28 -12.18 -41.16
CA LYS A 490 -14.16 -13.28 -40.73
C LYS A 490 -14.82 -12.96 -39.39
N SER A 491 -16.11 -13.29 -39.29
CA SER A 491 -16.77 -13.41 -37.99
C SER A 491 -16.48 -14.78 -37.36
N PHE A 492 -16.51 -14.84 -36.03
CA PHE A 492 -16.30 -16.06 -35.26
C PHE A 492 -17.22 -16.13 -34.04
N ASP A 493 -17.42 -17.34 -33.53
CA ASP A 493 -18.03 -17.62 -32.23
C ASP A 493 -16.96 -18.03 -31.20
N LYS A 494 -15.82 -18.54 -31.67
CA LYS A 494 -14.64 -18.92 -30.89
C LYS A 494 -13.35 -18.58 -31.64
N ILE A 495 -12.37 -18.04 -30.93
CA ILE A 495 -11.05 -17.73 -31.47
C ILE A 495 -9.95 -18.15 -30.49
N GLU A 496 -8.86 -18.70 -31.03
CA GLU A 496 -7.61 -18.96 -30.32
C GLU A 496 -6.47 -18.39 -31.17
N LEU A 497 -5.64 -17.55 -30.57
CA LEU A 497 -4.45 -16.95 -31.17
C LEU A 497 -3.29 -17.07 -30.18
N ALA A 498 -2.24 -17.79 -30.55
CA ALA A 498 -1.12 -18.05 -29.66
C ALA A 498 0.23 -17.87 -30.36
N GLY A 499 1.22 -17.42 -29.59
CA GLY A 499 2.62 -17.34 -29.99
C GLY A 499 3.55 -17.68 -28.83
N GLU A 500 4.85 -17.46 -29.03
CA GLU A 500 5.87 -17.81 -28.03
C GLU A 500 5.68 -17.08 -26.69
N ASP A 501 5.23 -15.83 -26.75
CA ASP A 501 5.19 -14.91 -25.61
C ASP A 501 3.82 -14.27 -25.40
N PHE A 502 2.78 -14.84 -26.01
CA PHE A 502 1.39 -14.45 -25.76
C PHE A 502 0.40 -15.56 -26.06
N LYS A 503 -0.77 -15.46 -25.45
CA LYS A 503 -1.91 -16.35 -25.65
C LYS A 503 -3.20 -15.53 -25.57
N PHE A 504 -4.09 -15.72 -26.53
CA PHE A 504 -5.43 -15.15 -26.55
C PHE A 504 -6.46 -16.23 -26.91
N GLU A 505 -7.45 -16.41 -26.05
CA GLU A 505 -8.58 -17.31 -26.25
C GLU A 505 -9.87 -16.58 -25.90
N ALA A 506 -10.91 -16.77 -26.70
CA ALA A 506 -12.25 -16.26 -26.39
C ALA A 506 -13.33 -17.15 -27.00
N GLU A 507 -14.34 -17.49 -26.19
CA GLU A 507 -15.60 -18.12 -26.62
C GLU A 507 -16.70 -17.05 -26.62
N SER A 508 -16.51 -16.02 -27.44
CA SER A 508 -17.48 -14.96 -27.66
C SER A 508 -17.55 -14.60 -29.13
N LYS A 509 -18.70 -14.05 -29.54
CA LYS A 509 -18.88 -13.55 -30.89
C LYS A 509 -17.97 -12.36 -31.15
N GLY A 510 -17.36 -12.34 -32.32
CA GLY A 510 -16.53 -11.23 -32.74
C GLY A 510 -16.19 -11.28 -34.21
N ASP A 511 -15.38 -10.33 -34.62
CA ASP A 511 -14.82 -10.24 -35.96
C ASP A 511 -13.30 -10.15 -35.88
N ILE A 512 -12.62 -10.77 -36.84
CA ILE A 512 -11.19 -10.61 -37.05
C ILE A 512 -10.92 -10.07 -38.44
N ASN A 513 -10.06 -9.06 -38.51
CA ASN A 513 -9.57 -8.47 -39.74
C ASN A 513 -8.04 -8.50 -39.75
N ILE A 514 -7.46 -9.10 -40.77
CA ILE A 514 -6.01 -9.26 -40.94
C ILE A 514 -5.61 -8.60 -42.24
N TYR A 515 -4.76 -7.58 -42.15
CA TYR A 515 -4.29 -6.82 -43.31
C TYR A 515 -3.01 -6.07 -42.96
N ASN A 516 -2.10 -5.86 -43.92
CA ASN A 516 -0.92 -5.01 -43.76
C ASN A 516 -0.09 -5.24 -42.46
N ASN A 517 0.13 -6.49 -42.07
CA ASN A 517 0.78 -6.86 -40.80
C ASN A 517 0.04 -6.36 -39.55
N ILE A 518 -1.29 -6.25 -39.63
CA ILE A 518 -2.16 -5.93 -38.51
C ILE A 518 -3.18 -7.06 -38.37
N ILE A 519 -3.38 -7.53 -37.14
CA ILE A 519 -4.48 -8.41 -36.73
C ILE A 519 -5.37 -7.58 -35.83
N LYS A 520 -6.59 -7.30 -36.27
CA LYS A 520 -7.62 -6.62 -35.46
C LYS A 520 -8.68 -7.63 -35.06
N ILE A 521 -8.97 -7.71 -33.77
CA ILE A 521 -10.00 -8.56 -33.20
C ILE A 521 -10.98 -7.65 -32.46
N ASP A 522 -12.25 -7.70 -32.83
CA ASP A 522 -13.34 -6.97 -32.18
C ASP A 522 -14.31 -7.97 -31.53
N LEU A 523 -14.33 -8.01 -30.20
CA LEU A 523 -15.27 -8.81 -29.43
C LEU A 523 -16.54 -8.01 -29.15
N ARG A 524 -17.70 -8.65 -29.36
CA ARG A 524 -19.02 -8.04 -29.18
C ARG A 524 -19.65 -8.36 -27.83
#